data_AF-A0A2E9W355-F1
#
_entry.id   AF-A0A2E9W355-F1
#
_cell.length_a   1.000
_cell.length_b   1.000
_cell.length_c   1.000
_cell.angle_alpha   90.00
_cell.angle_beta   90.00
_cell.angle_gamma   90.00
#
_symmetry.space_group_name_H-M   'P 1'
#
loop_
_entity.id
_entity.type
_entity.pdbx_description
1 polymer ?
#
loop_
_entity_poly.entity_id
_entity_poly.type
_entity_poly.pdbx_seq_one_letter_code
_entity_poly.pdbx_strand_id
1 'polypeptide(L)'
;MDTGDILHVLDEADFSTKMRGYDPFEVDELLDRAGQEIKSLRSDLKSASDRADMAEARMEAELVPASEARTEAESVLSAAETDSRRIRAEAETEVERIRDAAEVELRQMVDDGRRKLTTETEELVRARDAVRDDIDMDEQHIRAHRDRILSAVADLTRLAESIGVRSHDQTAGAGQTSPAGG
;
A
#
# COMPACT_ATOMS: atom_id res chain seq x y z
N MET A 1 78.66 -26.38 18.55
CA MET A 1 79.37 -27.65 18.81
C MET A 1 78.39 -28.73 18.47
N ASP A 2 78.79 -29.64 17.61
CA ASP A 2 77.95 -30.71 17.08
C ASP A 2 77.58 -31.64 18.23
N THR A 3 76.44 -31.39 18.87
CA THR A 3 75.83 -32.28 19.85
C THR A 3 75.28 -33.45 19.05
N GLY A 4 76.16 -34.34 18.61
CA GLY A 4 75.79 -35.58 17.96
C GLY A 4 74.76 -36.27 18.85
N ASP A 5 73.58 -36.51 18.27
CA ASP A 5 72.44 -37.19 18.87
C ASP A 5 72.93 -38.30 19.80
N ILE A 6 72.59 -38.23 21.10
CA ILE A 6 73.01 -39.27 22.06
C ILE A 6 72.56 -40.64 21.58
N LEU A 7 71.46 -40.73 20.81
CA LEU A 7 71.03 -41.99 20.20
C LEU A 7 72.07 -42.52 19.22
N HIS A 8 72.67 -41.64 18.41
CA HIS A 8 73.74 -42.03 17.49
C HIS A 8 75.00 -42.44 18.25
N VAL A 9 75.33 -41.75 19.35
CA VAL A 9 76.45 -42.13 20.22
C VAL A 9 76.19 -43.45 20.96
N LEU A 10 74.94 -43.72 21.36
CA LEU A 10 74.52 -44.96 22.01
C LEU A 10 74.49 -46.14 21.03
N ASP A 11 74.12 -45.90 19.76
CA ASP A 11 74.10 -46.91 18.71
C ASP A 11 75.51 -47.28 18.21
N GLU A 12 76.48 -46.36 18.28
CA GLU A 12 77.85 -46.53 17.79
C GLU A 12 78.92 -46.69 18.90
N ALA A 13 78.53 -46.74 20.18
CA ALA A 13 79.48 -46.78 21.29
C ALA A 13 80.27 -48.10 21.35
N ASP A 14 81.58 -48.02 21.09
CA ASP A 14 82.56 -49.08 21.35
C ASP A 14 83.44 -48.68 22.56
N PHE A 15 83.27 -49.35 23.70
CA PHE A 15 84.01 -49.05 24.94
C PHE A 15 85.29 -49.86 25.06
N SER A 16 86.37 -49.23 25.52
CA SER A 16 87.64 -49.92 25.74
C SER A 16 87.56 -50.90 26.93
N THR A 17 88.24 -52.07 26.86
CA THR A 17 88.17 -53.09 27.92
C THR A 17 89.38 -53.04 28.84
N LYS A 18 89.18 -52.95 30.17
CA LYS A 18 90.25 -53.03 31.19
C LYS A 18 89.95 -54.09 32.25
N MET A 19 90.93 -54.97 32.48
CA MET A 19 91.07 -55.88 33.65
C MET A 19 89.86 -56.77 34.05
N ARG A 20 88.83 -56.90 33.19
CA ARG A 20 87.67 -57.84 33.16
C ARG A 20 86.34 -57.18 32.73
N GLY A 21 86.30 -55.91 32.33
CA GLY A 21 85.08 -55.24 31.85
C GLY A 21 85.36 -53.98 31.03
N TYR A 22 84.29 -53.28 30.61
CA TYR A 22 84.38 -51.98 29.93
C TYR A 22 84.98 -50.90 30.85
N ASP A 23 85.67 -49.90 30.28
CA ASP A 23 86.26 -48.80 31.02
C ASP A 23 85.15 -48.00 31.72
N PRO A 24 85.12 -47.99 33.07
CA PRO A 24 84.05 -47.34 33.81
C PRO A 24 83.93 -45.85 33.51
N PHE A 25 85.03 -45.17 33.19
CA PHE A 25 85.00 -43.73 32.92
C PHE A 25 84.28 -43.39 31.60
N GLU A 26 84.47 -44.20 30.55
CA GLU A 26 83.80 -43.99 29.25
C GLU A 26 82.30 -44.26 29.34
N VAL A 27 81.92 -45.28 30.12
CA VAL A 27 80.52 -45.61 30.39
C VAL A 27 79.85 -44.52 31.24
N ASP A 28 80.49 -44.05 32.31
CA ASP A 28 79.97 -42.98 33.16
C ASP A 28 79.79 -41.67 32.38
N GLU A 29 80.73 -41.29 31.51
CA GLU A 29 80.61 -40.10 30.67
C GLU A 29 79.41 -40.18 29.70
N LEU A 30 79.17 -41.36 29.11
CA LEU A 30 78.01 -41.57 28.25
C LEU A 30 76.71 -41.52 29.03
N LEU A 31 76.65 -42.15 30.21
CA LEU A 31 75.48 -42.13 31.08
C LEU A 31 75.16 -40.72 31.60
N ASP A 32 76.18 -39.93 31.92
CA ASP A 32 76.03 -38.52 32.30
C ASP A 32 75.46 -37.68 31.15
N ARG A 33 75.96 -37.91 29.92
CA ARG A 33 75.47 -37.23 28.72
C ARG A 33 74.03 -37.62 28.39
N ALA A 34 73.70 -38.91 28.44
CA ALA A 34 72.32 -39.41 28.26
C ALA A 34 71.38 -38.90 29.36
N GLY A 35 71.84 -38.84 30.61
CA GLY A 35 71.11 -38.26 31.72
C GLY A 35 70.83 -36.77 31.53
N GLN A 36 71.78 -36.02 30.98
CA GLN A 36 71.63 -34.60 30.66
C GLN A 36 70.64 -34.38 29.50
N GLU A 37 70.70 -35.22 28.46
CA GLU A 37 69.80 -35.13 27.32
C GLU A 37 68.36 -35.48 27.68
N ILE A 38 68.14 -36.54 28.48
CA ILE A 38 66.82 -36.88 29.01
C ILE A 38 66.25 -35.73 29.86
N LYS A 39 67.08 -35.04 30.67
CA LYS A 39 66.65 -33.86 31.43
C LYS A 39 66.25 -32.72 30.50
N SER A 40 67.02 -32.47 29.43
CA SER A 40 66.68 -31.45 28.42
C SER A 40 65.36 -31.78 27.73
N LEU A 41 65.22 -33.00 27.19
CA LEU A 41 63.99 -33.44 26.51
C LEU A 41 62.76 -33.38 27.42
N ARG A 42 62.90 -33.75 28.70
CA ARG A 42 61.81 -33.60 29.69
C ARG A 42 61.47 -32.14 29.95
N SER A 43 62.46 -31.25 30.01
CA SER A 43 62.25 -29.81 30.15
C SER A 43 61.56 -29.21 28.92
N ASP A 44 61.97 -29.64 27.73
CA ASP A 44 61.40 -29.18 26.46
C ASP A 44 59.98 -29.70 26.28
N LEU A 45 59.71 -30.96 26.61
CA LEU A 45 58.37 -31.54 26.62
C LEU A 45 57.46 -30.79 27.60
N LYS A 46 57.94 -30.52 28.83
CA LYS A 46 57.18 -29.74 29.81
C LYS A 46 56.88 -28.35 29.27
N SER A 47 57.87 -27.67 28.72
CA SER A 47 57.72 -26.33 28.13
C SER A 47 56.79 -26.31 26.91
N ALA A 48 56.76 -27.39 26.12
CA ALA A 48 55.83 -27.55 25.01
C ALA A 48 54.39 -27.78 25.50
N SER A 49 54.21 -28.65 26.52
CA SER A 49 52.92 -28.89 27.17
C SER A 49 52.36 -27.61 27.79
N ASP A 50 53.16 -26.90 28.59
CA ASP A 50 52.73 -25.66 29.24
C ASP A 50 52.33 -24.59 28.20
N ARG A 51 53.01 -24.54 27.04
CA ARG A 51 52.63 -23.65 25.92
C ARG A 51 51.33 -24.09 25.25
N ALA A 52 51.08 -25.38 25.10
CA ALA A 52 49.83 -25.90 24.54
C ALA A 52 48.66 -25.59 25.47
N ASP A 53 48.80 -25.86 26.77
CA ASP A 53 47.79 -25.57 27.78
C ASP A 53 47.44 -24.07 27.82
N MET A 54 48.47 -23.20 27.73
CA MET A 54 48.24 -21.75 27.63
C MET A 54 47.54 -21.34 26.33
N ALA A 55 47.81 -22.00 25.21
CA ALA A 55 47.17 -21.69 23.93
C ALA A 55 45.70 -22.12 23.96
N GLU A 56 45.41 -23.31 24.48
CA GLU A 56 44.05 -23.81 24.69
C GLU A 56 43.25 -22.90 25.62
N ALA A 57 43.84 -22.49 26.75
CA ALA A 57 43.19 -21.58 27.68
C ALA A 57 42.87 -20.21 27.05
N ARG A 58 43.73 -19.71 26.16
CA ARG A 58 43.46 -18.47 25.41
C ARG A 58 42.34 -18.65 24.38
N MET A 59 42.34 -19.76 23.65
CA MET A 59 41.28 -20.06 22.68
C MET A 59 39.93 -20.18 23.38
N GLU A 60 39.86 -20.90 24.51
CA GLU A 60 38.63 -21.04 25.28
C GLU A 60 38.12 -19.68 25.78
N ALA A 61 39.02 -18.83 26.29
CA ALA A 61 38.68 -17.49 26.75
C ALA A 61 38.13 -16.56 25.65
N GLU A 62 38.45 -16.82 24.38
CA GLU A 62 37.92 -16.06 23.24
C GLU A 62 36.65 -16.70 22.63
N LEU A 63 36.61 -18.02 22.51
CA LEU A 63 35.54 -18.74 21.84
C LEU A 63 34.24 -18.76 22.63
N VAL A 64 34.30 -18.92 23.96
CA VAL A 64 33.10 -18.97 24.80
C VAL A 64 32.32 -17.66 24.72
N PRO A 65 32.92 -16.48 24.98
CA PRO A 65 32.20 -15.21 24.85
C PRO A 65 31.70 -14.95 23.43
N ALA A 66 32.47 -15.34 22.41
CA ALA A 66 32.05 -15.18 21.02
C ALA A 66 30.82 -16.05 20.69
N SER A 67 30.76 -17.28 21.20
CA SER A 67 29.62 -18.18 21.01
C SER A 67 28.38 -17.69 21.76
N GLU A 68 28.55 -17.19 23.00
CA GLU A 68 27.47 -16.58 23.78
C GLU A 68 26.92 -15.34 23.08
N ALA A 69 27.79 -14.42 22.66
CA ALA A 69 27.41 -13.21 21.94
C ALA A 69 26.70 -13.53 20.62
N ARG A 70 27.15 -14.56 19.90
CA ARG A 70 26.47 -15.03 18.68
C ARG A 70 25.07 -15.57 18.98
N THR A 71 24.94 -16.39 20.02
CA THR A 71 23.64 -16.96 20.42
C THR A 71 22.67 -15.87 20.84
N GLU A 72 23.15 -14.88 21.60
CA GLU A 72 22.36 -13.71 21.99
C GLU A 72 21.93 -12.91 20.76
N ALA A 73 22.85 -12.61 19.83
CA ALA A 73 22.54 -11.88 18.60
C ALA A 73 21.52 -12.63 17.72
N GLU A 74 21.65 -13.94 17.58
CA GLU A 74 20.69 -14.78 16.85
C GLU A 74 19.31 -14.76 17.52
N SER A 75 19.25 -14.78 18.86
CA SER A 75 17.99 -14.70 19.59
C SER A 75 17.29 -13.34 19.39
N VAL A 76 18.05 -12.24 19.45
CA VAL A 76 17.54 -10.88 19.21
C VAL A 76 17.06 -10.73 17.78
N LEU A 77 17.81 -11.25 16.80
CA LEU A 77 17.41 -11.22 15.40
C LEU A 77 16.11 -11.99 15.17
N SER A 78 15.99 -13.20 15.73
CA SER A 78 14.77 -14.01 15.63
C SER A 78 13.55 -13.31 16.27
N ALA A 79 13.74 -12.64 17.40
CA ALA A 79 12.69 -11.86 18.04
C ALA A 79 12.28 -10.67 17.17
N ALA A 80 13.25 -9.90 16.66
CA ALA A 80 13.01 -8.76 15.79
C ALA A 80 12.32 -9.16 14.47
N GLU A 81 12.68 -10.30 13.87
CA GLU A 81 12.00 -10.85 12.70
C GLU A 81 10.55 -11.20 12.99
N THR A 82 10.29 -11.83 14.14
CA THR A 82 8.93 -12.19 14.57
C THR A 82 8.07 -10.96 14.76
N ASP A 83 8.59 -9.95 15.45
CA ASP A 83 7.89 -8.68 15.65
C ASP A 83 7.65 -7.94 14.33
N SER A 84 8.64 -7.91 13.43
CA SER A 84 8.50 -7.28 12.12
C SER A 84 7.41 -7.96 11.29
N ARG A 85 7.34 -9.29 11.30
CA ARG A 85 6.28 -10.05 10.62
C ARG A 85 4.91 -9.75 11.22
N ARG A 86 4.83 -9.68 12.56
CA ARG A 86 3.58 -9.35 13.26
C ARG A 86 3.10 -7.94 12.90
N ILE A 87 3.96 -6.93 12.99
CA ILE A 87 3.63 -5.54 12.64
C ILE A 87 3.15 -5.45 11.19
N ARG A 88 3.81 -6.16 10.27
CA ARG A 88 3.40 -6.18 8.87
C ARG A 88 2.03 -6.80 8.67
N ALA A 89 1.74 -7.93 9.31
CA ALA A 89 0.43 -8.58 9.23
C ALA A 89 -0.69 -7.70 9.82
N GLU A 90 -0.41 -7.03 10.95
CA GLU A 90 -1.33 -6.06 11.56
C GLU A 90 -1.60 -4.88 10.62
N ALA A 91 -0.56 -4.32 10.01
CA ALA A 91 -0.69 -3.21 9.06
C ALA A 91 -1.45 -3.63 7.78
N GLU A 92 -1.20 -4.81 7.24
CA GLU A 92 -1.91 -5.34 6.07
C GLU A 92 -3.40 -5.53 6.38
N THR A 93 -3.73 -6.07 7.55
CA THR A 93 -5.12 -6.23 8.02
C THR A 93 -5.80 -4.87 8.19
N GLU A 94 -5.11 -3.87 8.73
CA GLU A 94 -5.68 -2.54 8.92
C GLU A 94 -5.89 -1.80 7.61
N VAL A 95 -4.97 -1.93 6.65
CA VAL A 95 -5.16 -1.39 5.29
C VAL A 95 -6.38 -2.01 4.62
N GLU A 96 -6.59 -3.33 4.78
CA GLU A 96 -7.78 -4.00 4.27
C GLU A 96 -9.06 -3.47 4.92
N ARG A 97 -9.09 -3.34 6.25
CA ARG A 97 -10.23 -2.72 6.96
C ARG A 97 -10.54 -1.31 6.48
N ILE A 98 -9.53 -0.46 6.33
CA ILE A 98 -9.71 0.92 5.89
C ILE A 98 -10.26 0.94 4.46
N ARG A 99 -9.77 0.06 3.57
CA ARG A 99 -10.27 -0.04 2.19
C ARG A 99 -11.73 -0.49 2.17
N ASP A 100 -12.09 -1.52 2.93
CA ASP A 100 -13.46 -2.02 2.99
C ASP A 100 -14.41 -0.95 3.54
N ALA A 101 -14.02 -0.26 4.61
CA ALA A 101 -14.80 0.83 5.19
C ALA A 101 -14.98 1.98 4.19
N ALA A 102 -13.90 2.42 3.55
CA ALA A 102 -13.95 3.47 2.53
C ALA A 102 -14.81 3.07 1.32
N GLU A 103 -14.75 1.81 0.88
CA GLU A 103 -15.59 1.33 -0.22
C GLU A 103 -17.09 1.37 0.15
N VAL A 104 -17.44 0.95 1.37
CA VAL A 104 -18.82 1.03 1.86
C VAL A 104 -19.30 2.48 1.89
N GLU A 105 -18.51 3.40 2.45
CA GLU A 105 -18.85 4.82 2.51
C GLU A 105 -18.99 5.43 1.10
N LEU A 106 -18.07 5.14 0.18
CA LEU A 106 -18.15 5.63 -1.19
C LEU A 106 -19.39 5.13 -1.91
N ARG A 107 -19.76 3.85 -1.75
CA ARG A 107 -21.00 3.30 -2.32
C ARG A 107 -22.22 4.01 -1.75
N GLN A 108 -22.27 4.24 -0.44
CA GLN A 108 -23.36 4.98 0.20
C GLN A 108 -23.48 6.41 -0.33
N MET A 109 -22.36 7.14 -0.43
CA MET A 109 -22.35 8.50 -0.98
C MET A 109 -22.83 8.55 -2.44
N VAL A 110 -22.44 7.57 -3.26
CA VAL A 110 -22.90 7.46 -4.65
C VAL A 110 -24.39 7.17 -4.71
N ASP A 111 -24.89 6.24 -3.90
CA ASP A 111 -26.32 5.90 -3.86
C ASP A 111 -27.18 7.07 -3.39
N ASP A 112 -26.74 7.78 -2.35
CA ASP A 112 -27.44 8.96 -1.84
C ASP A 112 -27.40 10.11 -2.84
N GLY A 113 -26.26 10.34 -3.51
CA GLY A 113 -26.15 11.29 -4.61
C GLY A 113 -27.09 10.96 -5.76
N ARG A 114 -27.19 9.68 -6.15
CA ARG A 114 -28.10 9.22 -7.21
C ARG A 114 -29.56 9.40 -6.82
N ARG A 115 -29.94 9.08 -5.58
CA ARG A 115 -31.31 9.31 -5.07
C ARG A 115 -31.66 10.79 -5.14
N LYS A 116 -30.77 11.66 -4.66
CA LYS A 116 -30.96 13.11 -4.70
C LYS A 116 -31.17 13.63 -6.12
N LEU A 117 -30.30 13.26 -7.06
CA LEU A 117 -30.44 13.65 -8.47
C LEU A 117 -31.75 13.15 -9.10
N THR A 118 -32.19 11.95 -8.72
CA THR A 118 -33.47 11.40 -9.19
C THR A 118 -34.63 12.25 -8.69
N THR A 119 -34.66 12.56 -7.39
CA THR A 119 -35.68 13.43 -6.80
C THR A 119 -35.70 14.81 -7.44
N GLU A 120 -34.55 15.46 -7.60
CA GLU A 120 -34.45 16.77 -8.26
C GLU A 120 -34.94 16.72 -9.72
N THR A 121 -34.63 15.63 -10.43
CA THR A 121 -35.12 15.44 -11.81
C THR A 121 -36.63 15.29 -11.85
N GLU A 122 -37.23 14.52 -10.92
CA GLU A 122 -38.67 14.40 -10.82
C GLU A 122 -39.35 15.73 -10.50
N GLU A 123 -38.77 16.53 -9.60
CA GLU A 123 -39.28 17.87 -9.26
C GLU A 123 -39.23 18.81 -10.46
N LEU A 124 -38.12 18.83 -11.20
CA LEU A 124 -37.98 19.62 -12.42
C LEU A 124 -38.96 19.19 -13.51
N VAL A 125 -39.21 17.88 -13.65
CA VAL A 125 -40.21 17.34 -14.59
C VAL A 125 -41.61 17.81 -14.19
N ARG A 126 -41.99 17.70 -12.91
CA ARG A 126 -43.28 18.19 -12.42
C ARG A 126 -43.46 19.70 -12.65
N ALA A 127 -42.42 20.49 -12.37
CA ALA A 127 -42.45 21.94 -12.59
C ALA A 127 -42.59 22.29 -14.08
N ARG A 128 -41.85 21.59 -14.96
CA ARG A 128 -41.97 21.75 -16.42
C ARG A 128 -43.37 21.43 -16.91
N ASP A 129 -43.95 20.33 -16.43
CA ASP A 129 -45.28 19.90 -16.89
C ASP A 129 -46.37 20.87 -16.41
N ALA A 130 -46.27 21.40 -15.18
CA ALA A 130 -47.15 22.46 -14.71
C ALA A 130 -47.08 23.73 -15.58
N VAL A 131 -45.87 24.18 -15.95
CA VAL A 131 -45.70 25.33 -16.85
C VAL A 131 -46.29 25.07 -18.24
N ARG A 132 -46.20 23.83 -18.74
CA ARG A 132 -46.83 23.46 -20.02
C ARG A 132 -48.35 23.51 -19.94
N ASP A 133 -48.93 22.99 -18.85
CA ASP A 133 -50.37 23.06 -18.62
C ASP A 133 -50.85 24.52 -18.55
N ASP A 134 -50.10 25.40 -17.90
CA ASP A 134 -50.38 26.84 -17.84
C ASP A 134 -50.34 27.48 -19.24
N ILE A 135 -49.33 27.16 -20.06
CA ILE A 135 -49.23 27.64 -21.45
C ILE A 135 -50.43 27.16 -22.27
N ASP A 136 -50.79 25.88 -22.17
CA ASP A 136 -51.93 25.31 -22.90
C ASP A 136 -53.25 25.99 -22.51
N MET A 137 -53.42 26.32 -21.22
CA MET A 137 -54.58 27.08 -20.72
C MET A 137 -54.61 28.51 -21.28
N ASP A 138 -53.47 29.21 -21.26
CA ASP A 138 -53.36 30.57 -21.78
C ASP A 138 -53.60 30.61 -23.30
N GLU A 139 -53.09 29.63 -24.06
CA GLU A 139 -53.39 29.50 -25.48
C GLU A 139 -54.88 29.32 -25.75
N GLN A 140 -55.57 28.50 -24.95
CA GLN A 140 -57.02 28.32 -25.05
C GLN A 140 -57.77 29.62 -24.73
N HIS A 141 -57.37 30.35 -23.69
CA HIS A 141 -57.94 31.65 -23.36
C HIS A 141 -57.76 32.66 -24.49
N ILE A 142 -56.54 32.76 -25.05
CA ILE A 142 -56.25 33.66 -26.18
C ILE A 142 -57.11 33.29 -27.40
N ARG A 143 -57.23 32.00 -27.74
CA ARG A 143 -58.09 31.54 -28.84
C ARG A 143 -59.55 31.93 -28.61
N ALA A 144 -60.09 31.69 -27.41
CA ALA A 144 -61.46 32.06 -27.07
C ALA A 144 -61.69 33.58 -27.13
N HIS A 145 -60.74 34.39 -26.63
CA HIS A 145 -60.82 35.85 -26.74
C HIS A 145 -60.78 36.32 -28.19
N ARG A 146 -59.88 35.75 -29.01
CA ARG A 146 -59.80 36.03 -30.45
C ARG A 146 -61.12 35.71 -31.16
N ASP A 147 -61.70 34.55 -30.91
CA ASP A 147 -62.95 34.13 -31.55
C ASP A 147 -64.13 35.04 -31.16
N ARG A 148 -64.21 35.44 -29.89
CA ARG A 148 -65.21 36.44 -29.43
C ARG A 148 -65.03 37.79 -30.12
N ILE A 149 -63.80 38.28 -30.24
CA ILE A 149 -63.51 39.55 -30.93
C ILE A 149 -63.90 39.45 -32.40
N LEU A 150 -63.51 38.36 -33.08
CA LEU A 150 -63.87 38.15 -34.49
C LEU A 150 -65.39 38.06 -34.69
N SER A 151 -66.11 37.38 -33.79
CA SER A 151 -67.58 37.33 -33.82
C SER A 151 -68.20 38.72 -33.61
N ALA A 152 -67.75 39.48 -32.61
CA ALA A 152 -68.26 40.82 -32.35
C ALA A 152 -68.00 41.77 -33.51
N VAL A 153 -66.82 41.69 -34.14
CA VAL A 153 -66.50 42.43 -35.36
C VAL A 153 -67.44 42.03 -36.51
N ALA A 154 -67.65 40.73 -36.74
CA ALA A 154 -68.57 40.25 -37.78
C ALA A 154 -70.03 40.71 -37.54
N ASP A 155 -70.47 40.75 -36.28
CA ASP A 155 -71.80 41.25 -35.92
C ASP A 155 -71.92 42.76 -36.13
N LEU A 156 -70.90 43.53 -35.76
CA LEU A 156 -70.84 44.97 -36.04
C LEU A 156 -70.80 45.27 -37.54
N THR A 157 -70.05 44.49 -38.34
CA THR A 157 -70.04 44.59 -39.81
C THR A 157 -71.43 44.32 -40.38
N ARG A 158 -72.10 43.24 -39.96
CA ARG A 158 -73.47 42.92 -40.37
C ARG A 158 -74.47 44.01 -39.97
N LEU A 159 -74.32 44.59 -38.78
CA LEU A 159 -75.13 45.71 -38.34
C LEU A 159 -74.93 46.94 -39.23
N ALA A 160 -73.67 47.30 -39.53
CA ALA A 160 -73.33 48.41 -40.42
C ALA A 160 -73.90 48.21 -41.84
N GLU A 161 -73.77 47.01 -42.40
CA GLU A 161 -74.38 46.65 -43.68
C GLU A 161 -75.91 46.79 -43.64
N SER A 162 -76.58 46.31 -42.57
CA SER A 162 -78.04 46.44 -42.42
C SER A 162 -78.54 47.89 -42.30
N ILE A 163 -77.73 48.78 -41.71
CA ILE A 163 -78.03 50.21 -41.61
C ILE A 163 -77.84 50.87 -42.98
N GLY A 164 -76.76 50.51 -43.70
CA GLY A 164 -76.52 50.95 -45.08
C GLY A 164 -77.62 50.52 -46.05
N VAL A 165 -78.16 49.32 -45.91
CA VAL A 165 -79.31 48.85 -46.71
C VAL A 165 -80.58 49.64 -46.38
N ARG A 166 -80.86 49.92 -45.10
CA ARG A 166 -82.02 50.74 -44.68
C ARG A 166 -81.94 52.19 -45.15
N SER A 167 -80.76 52.80 -45.17
CA SER A 167 -80.59 54.15 -45.72
C SER A 167 -80.79 54.16 -47.24
N HIS A 168 -80.39 53.10 -47.95
CA HIS A 168 -80.62 52.97 -49.39
C HIS A 168 -82.10 52.79 -49.74
N ASP A 169 -82.85 51.99 -48.97
CA ASP A 169 -84.30 51.81 -49.15
C ASP A 169 -85.11 53.07 -48.80
N GLN A 170 -84.70 53.86 -47.79
CA GLN A 170 -85.33 55.16 -47.50
C GLN A 170 -85.08 56.19 -48.61
N THR A 171 -83.92 56.16 -49.27
CA THR A 171 -83.67 57.01 -50.45
C THR A 171 -84.44 56.56 -51.70
N ALA A 172 -84.73 55.26 -51.86
CA ALA A 172 -85.55 54.75 -52.95
C ALA A 172 -87.06 55.02 -52.73
N GLY A 173 -87.53 54.99 -51.48
CA GLY A 173 -88.93 55.24 -51.12
C GLY A 173 -89.38 56.71 -51.19
N ALA A 174 -88.46 57.67 -51.12
CA ALA A 174 -88.78 59.11 -51.25
C ALA A 174 -88.91 59.59 -52.71
N GLY A 175 -88.64 58.73 -53.71
CA GLY A 175 -88.63 59.08 -55.14
C GLY A 175 -89.93 58.83 -55.91
N GLN A 176 -90.97 58.26 -55.30
CA GLN A 176 -92.23 57.95 -55.99
C GLN A 176 -93.46 58.34 -55.16
N THR A 177 -93.90 59.60 -55.28
CA THR A 177 -95.31 60.00 -55.31
C THR A 177 -95.41 61.51 -55.58
N SER A 178 -95.44 61.88 -56.86
CA SER A 178 -96.24 63.02 -57.32
C SER A 178 -96.97 62.56 -58.58
N PRO A 179 -98.28 62.81 -58.70
CA PRO A 179 -98.63 63.81 -59.69
C PRO A 179 -99.81 64.73 -59.32
N ALA A 180 -99.66 65.97 -59.79
CA ALA A 180 -100.63 66.79 -60.55
C ALA A 180 -101.99 67.20 -59.96
N GLY A 181 -102.24 68.52 -60.02
CA GLY A 181 -103.55 69.09 -60.35
C GLY A 181 -103.85 70.43 -59.68
N GLY A 182 -103.92 71.52 -60.46
CA GLY A 182 -104.55 72.79 -60.08
C GLY A 182 -103.75 74.03 -60.40
#